data_AF-A0A932TNH3-F1
#
_entry.id   AF-A0A932TNH3-F1
#
_cell.length_a   1.000
_cell.length_b   1.000
_cell.length_c   1.000
_cell.angle_alpha   90.00
_cell.angle_beta   90.00
_cell.angle_gamma   90.00
#
_symmetry.space_group_name_H-M   'P 1'
#
loop_
_entity.id
_entity.type
_entity.pdbx_description
1 polymer ?
#
loop_
_entity_poly.entity_id
_entity_poly.type
_entity_poly.pdbx_seq_one_letter_code
_entity_poly.pdbx_strand_id
1 'polypeptide(L)' 'MWEALGFVWLLLTLLAAYDILRRPAEVGDKVVWWLLVLLFPFAGLLLYFIIGRSALQRRTDARPSPE' A
#
# COMPACT_ATOMS: atom_id res chain seq x y z
N MET A 1 -21.92 7.94 17.99
CA MET A 1 -20.82 8.75 17.41
C MET A 1 -19.53 7.93 17.39
N TRP A 2 -19.57 6.77 16.74
CA TRP A 2 -18.40 5.91 16.47
C TRP A 2 -18.33 5.58 14.97
N GLU A 3 -19.38 5.92 14.21
CA GLU A 3 -19.46 5.75 12.77
C GLU A 3 -18.40 6.58 12.04
N ALA A 4 -18.10 7.79 12.55
CA ALA A 4 -17.08 8.67 11.99
C ALA A 4 -15.69 8.02 11.97
N LEU A 5 -15.34 7.24 12.98
CA LEU A 5 -14.07 6.50 13.02
C LEU A 5 -14.00 5.44 11.92
N GLY A 6 -15.13 4.77 11.64
CA GLY A 6 -15.24 3.82 10.53
C GLY A 6 -15.03 4.48 9.17
N PHE A 7 -15.61 5.66 8.94
CA PHE A 7 -15.43 6.41 7.69
C PHE A 7 -14.00 6.94 7.51
N VAL A 8 -13.38 7.45 8.58
CA VAL A 8 -11.96 7.84 8.53
C VAL A 8 -11.08 6.64 8.19
N TRP A 9 -11.36 5.48 8.79
CA TRP A 9 -10.60 4.26 8.51
C TRP A 9 -10.74 3.79 7.07
N LEU A 10 -11.98 3.81 6.56
CA LEU A 10 -12.27 3.47 5.17
C LEU A 10 -11.53 4.41 4.21
N LEU A 11 -11.55 5.72 4.49
CA LEU A 11 -10.85 6.72 3.68
C LEU A 11 -9.34 6.48 3.66
N LEU A 12 -8.73 6.18 4.80
CA LEU A 12 -7.30 5.85 4.90
C LEU A 12 -6.96 4.57 4.10
N THR A 13 -7.82 3.56 4.18
CA THR A 13 -7.66 2.30 3.44
C THR A 13 -7.69 2.54 1.93
N LEU A 14 -8.66 3.33 1.45
CA LEU A 14 -8.76 3.72 0.04
C LEU A 14 -7.55 4.56 -0.39
N LEU A 15 -7.07 5.47 0.46
CA LEU A 15 -5.91 6.30 0.17
C LEU A 15 -4.63 5.47 0.02
N ALA A 16 -4.42 4.50 0.91
CA ALA A 16 -3.27 3.58 0.81
C ALA A 16 -3.37 2.68 -0.43
N ALA A 17 -4.56 2.14 -0.72
CA ALA A 17 -4.81 1.39 -1.94
C ALA A 17 -4.48 2.22 -3.19
N TYR A 18 -4.91 3.48 -3.23
CA TYR A 18 -4.59 4.40 -4.32
C TYR A 18 -3.08 4.72 -4.41
N ASP A 19 -2.39 4.95 -3.28
CA ASP A 19 -0.93 5.18 -3.25
C ASP A 19 -0.16 3.99 -3.84
N ILE A 20 -0.59 2.76 -3.54
CA ILE A 20 0.00 1.52 -4.09
C ILE A 20 -0.14 1.47 -5.62
N LEU A 21 -1.35 1.73 -6.13
CA LEU A 21 -1.62 1.66 -7.57
C LEU A 21 -0.80 2.70 -8.34
N ARG A 22 -0.69 3.91 -7.79
CA ARG A 22 -0.04 5.06 -8.45
C ARG A 22 1.48 4.97 -8.49
N ARG A 23 2.11 4.19 -7.61
CA ARG A 23 3.58 4.09 -7.54
C ARG A 23 4.16 3.35 -8.75
N PRO A 24 5.37 3.70 -9.23
CA PRO A 24 6.04 2.99 -10.32
C PRO A 24 6.75 1.72 -9.80
N ALA A 25 5.97 0.78 -9.27
CA ALA A 25 6.43 -0.54 -8.83
C ALA A 25 5.91 -1.64 -9.76
N GLU A 26 6.52 -2.82 -9.68
CA GLU A 26 6.03 -3.98 -10.40
C GLU A 26 4.59 -4.35 -10.00
N VAL A 27 3.87 -4.93 -10.97
CA VAL A 27 2.49 -5.39 -10.76
C VAL A 27 2.43 -6.42 -9.62
N GLY A 28 3.39 -7.35 -9.53
CA GLY A 28 3.43 -8.35 -8.46
C GLY A 28 3.53 -7.70 -7.08
N ASP A 29 4.45 -6.75 -6.90
CA ASP A 29 4.64 -6.03 -5.63
C ASP A 29 3.42 -5.19 -5.27
N LYS A 30 2.82 -4.52 -6.26
CA LYS A 30 1.58 -3.78 -6.06
C LYS A 30 0.46 -4.69 -5.56
N VAL A 31 0.27 -5.83 -6.21
CA VAL A 31 -0.80 -6.78 -5.86
C VAL A 31 -0.62 -7.32 -4.44
N VAL A 32 0.61 -7.65 -4.03
CA VAL A 32 0.90 -8.12 -2.66
C VAL A 32 0.50 -7.07 -1.64
N TRP A 33 0.98 -5.83 -1.78
CA TRP A 33 0.67 -4.76 -0.82
C TRP A 33 -0.80 -4.36 -0.86
N TRP A 34 -1.42 -4.39 -2.04
CA TRP A 34 -2.83 -4.07 -2.20
C TRP A 34 -3.73 -5.10 -1.53
N LEU A 35 -3.44 -6.41 -1.71
CA LEU A 35 -4.14 -7.49 -1.00
C LEU A 35 -3.99 -7.35 0.51
N LEU A 36 -2.78 -7.03 0.98
CA LEU A 36 -2.46 -6.96 2.40
C LEU A 36 -3.25 -5.83 3.10
N VAL A 37 -3.37 -4.66 2.45
CA VAL A 37 -4.18 -3.53 2.93
C VAL A 37 -5.69 -3.84 2.87
N LEU A 38 -6.17 -4.57 1.86
CA LEU A 38 -7.59 -4.92 1.72
C LEU A 38 -8.06 -6.00 2.70
N LEU A 39 -7.28 -7.08 2.87
CA LEU A 39 -7.60 -8.20 3.76
C LEU A 39 -7.42 -7.82 5.23
N PHE A 40 -6.46 -6.94 5.52
CA PHE A 40 -6.15 -6.50 6.87
C PHE A 40 -6.14 -4.96 6.93
N PRO A 41 -7.31 -4.30 6.92
CA PRO A 41 -7.38 -2.83 6.86
C PRO A 41 -6.73 -2.14 8.05
N PHE A 42 -6.61 -2.81 9.20
CA PHE A 42 -5.87 -2.27 10.35
C PHE A 42 -4.37 -2.55 10.25
N ALA A 43 -3.98 -3.82 10.28
CA ALA A 43 -2.57 -4.21 10.32
C ALA A 43 -1.86 -3.94 8.99
N GLY A 44 -2.52 -4.16 7.85
CA GLY A 44 -1.98 -3.95 6.52
C GLY A 44 -1.78 -2.49 6.17
N LEU A 45 -2.70 -1.62 6.58
CA LEU A 45 -2.51 -0.17 6.47
C LEU A 45 -1.29 0.30 7.27
N LEU A 46 -1.18 -0.16 8.52
CA LEU A 46 -0.06 0.19 9.39
C LEU A 46 1.27 -0.32 8.82
N LEU A 47 1.32 -1.58 8.37
CA LEU A 47 2.48 -2.18 7.72
C LEU A 47 2.87 -1.45 6.43
N TYR A 48 1.88 -1.04 5.63
CA TYR A 48 2.12 -0.30 4.40
C TYR A 48 2.80 1.05 4.66
N PHE A 49 2.30 1.79 5.64
CA PHE A 49 2.86 3.10 5.98
C PHE A 49 4.26 3.02 6.59
N ILE A 50 4.54 2.01 7.43
CA ILE A 50 5.84 1.87 8.10
C ILE A 50 6.89 1.28 7.16
N ILE A 51 6.56 0.20 6.43
CA ILE A 51 7.53 -0.61 5.68
C ILE A 51 7.19 -0.65 4.19
N GLY A 52 5.91 -0.81 3.84
CA GLY A 52 5.50 -1.04 2.45
C GLY A 52 5.87 0.08 1.49
N ARG A 53 5.83 1.33 1.96
CA ARG A 53 6.19 2.50 1.16
C ARG A 53 7.66 2.50 0.74
N SER A 54 8.55 2.15 1.66
CA SER A 54 10.00 2.02 1.42
C SER A 54 10.34 0.72 0.69
N ALA A 55 9.61 -0.36 0.98
CA ALA A 55 9.79 -1.65 0.32
C ALA A 55 9.46 -1.57 -1.18
N LEU A 56 8.39 -0.86 -1.57
CA LEU A 56 8.05 -0.63 -2.97
C LEU A 56 9.18 0.12 -3.70
N GLN A 57 9.77 1.14 -3.07
CA GLN A 57 10.82 1.96 -3.68
C GLN A 57 12.11 1.16 -3.92
N ARG A 58 12.57 0.44 -2.89
CA ARG A 58 13.82 -0.36 -2.98
C ARG A 58 13.77 -1.40 -4.09
N ARG A 59 12.62 -2.02 -4.34
CA ARG A 59 12.47 -3.04 -5.39
C ARG A 59 12.48 -2.43 -6.79
N THR A 60 11.94 -1.23 -6.95
CA THR A 60 12.06 -0.48 -8.21
C THR A 60 13.52 -0.09 -8.47
N ASP A 61 14.24 0.41 -7.47
CA ASP A 61 15.62 0.90 -7.63
C ASP A 61 16.65 -0.24 -7.79
N ALA A 62 16.40 -1.39 -7.18
CA ALA A 62 17.31 -2.55 -7.25
C ALA A 62 17.22 -3.32 -8.58
N ARG A 63 16.28 -2.97 -9.47
CA ARG A 63 16.19 -3.60 -10.78
C ARG A 63 17.16 -2.94 -11.76
N PRO A 64 18.10 -3.70 -12.35
CA PRO A 64 18.91 -3.17 -13.44
C PRO A 64 17.99 -2.80 -14.60
N SER A 65 18.19 -1.60 -15.16
CA SER A 65 17.46 -1.14 -16.34
C SER A 65 17.75 -2.12 -17.49
N PRO A 66 16.73 -2.67 -18.17
CA PRO A 66 16.95 -3.42 -19.39
C PRO A 66 17.43 -2.43 -20.45
N GLU A 67 18.74 -2.40 -20.65
CA GLU A 67 19.45 -1.70 -21.73
C GLU A 67 19.35 -2.45 -23.06
#